data_AF-A0A7V8SYS3-F1
#
_entry.id   AF-A0A7V8SYS3-F1
#
_cell.length_a   1.000
_cell.length_b   1.000
_cell.length_c   1.000
_cell.angle_alpha   90.00
_cell.angle_beta   90.00
_cell.angle_gamma   90.00
#
_symmetry.space_group_name_H-M   'P 1'
#
loop_
_entity.id
_entity.type
_entity.pdbx_description
1 polymer ?
#
loop_
_entity_poly.entity_id
_entity_poly.type
_entity_poly.pdbx_seq_one_letter_code
_entity_poly.pdbx_strand_id
1 'polypeptide(L)'
;MVQLRHSQQNLGEVFFAREAEPLMEAWMREADEILEDEQLLDLVYEQLGRRYPQSRKRGRNSTPAEVVLRLMVLKHARNWSYDVLEREVKANLVYRMFTRIGTETVPDAKTLGRLGRALGSKIVEQIHQRLVDIACQRHVVEGRKMRIDTTVTEVNIHYPTDSSLLGDGTRVLTRIMKQISDLVGKQGTRLRDRLRTIGRRVMQI
;
A
#
# COMPACT_ATOMS: atom_id res chain seq x y z
N MET A 1 -12.52 21.72 3.18
CA MET A 1 -11.49 21.98 2.19
C MET A 1 -10.21 21.23 2.54
N VAL A 2 -9.71 20.40 1.63
CA VAL A 2 -8.41 19.71 1.76
C VAL A 2 -7.28 20.68 1.45
N GLN A 3 -6.22 20.64 2.25
CA GLN A 3 -5.01 21.44 2.08
C GLN A 3 -3.79 20.51 2.03
N LEU A 4 -2.74 20.93 1.34
CA LEU A 4 -1.48 20.19 1.28
C LEU A 4 -0.73 20.31 2.61
N ARG A 5 -0.53 21.56 3.07
CA ARG A 5 0.19 21.96 4.29
C ARG A 5 -0.63 22.98 5.09
N HIS A 6 -0.25 23.23 6.34
CA HIS A 6 -0.77 24.38 7.10
C HIS A 6 -0.30 25.70 6.46
N SER A 7 -1.16 26.71 6.42
CA SER A 7 -0.91 27.96 5.70
C SER A 7 0.01 28.94 6.42
N GLN A 8 0.15 28.86 7.74
CA GLN A 8 1.00 29.73 8.55
C GLN A 8 1.51 28.98 9.78
N GLN A 9 2.79 29.17 10.10
CA GLN A 9 3.34 28.81 11.40
C GLN A 9 3.25 30.00 12.34
N ASN A 10 2.75 29.76 13.56
CA ASN A 10 2.69 30.80 14.58
C ASN A 10 4.03 30.92 15.31
N LEU A 11 4.33 32.08 15.90
CA LEU A 11 5.61 32.36 16.58
C LEU A 11 5.92 31.35 17.70
N GLY A 12 4.88 30.86 18.40
CA GLY A 12 5.02 29.79 19.39
C GLY A 12 5.45 28.44 18.80
N GLU A 13 5.08 28.14 17.55
CA GLU A 13 5.47 26.90 16.88
C GLU A 13 6.96 26.89 16.52
N VAL A 14 7.52 28.06 16.18
CA VAL A 14 8.96 28.22 15.96
C VAL A 14 9.75 27.99 17.26
N PHE A 15 9.23 28.49 18.38
CA PHE A 15 9.85 28.28 19.69
C PHE A 15 9.80 26.79 20.09
N PHE A 16 8.63 26.16 19.99
CA PHE A 16 8.47 24.74 20.31
C PHE A 16 9.24 23.81 19.36
N ALA A 17 9.38 24.17 18.09
CA ALA A 17 10.21 23.42 17.14
C ALA A 17 11.65 23.33 17.63
N ARG A 18 12.21 24.46 18.07
CA ARG A 18 13.60 24.56 18.55
C ARG A 18 13.86 23.69 19.78
N GLU A 19 12.88 23.56 20.68
CA GLU A 19 13.01 22.70 21.86
C GLU A 19 12.74 21.22 21.57
N ALA A 20 11.86 20.93 20.62
CA ALA A 20 11.47 19.56 20.28
C ALA A 20 12.50 18.85 19.37
N GLU A 21 13.15 19.58 18.46
CA GLU A 21 14.09 19.02 17.47
C GLU A 21 15.27 18.24 18.12
N PRO A 22 15.91 18.71 19.21
CA PRO A 22 16.91 17.94 19.94
C PRO A 22 16.37 16.64 20.56
N LEU A 23 15.08 16.60 20.91
CA LEU A 23 14.41 15.46 21.56
C LEU A 23 13.87 14.43 20.56
N MET A 24 13.87 14.75 19.26
CA MET A 24 13.49 13.80 18.23
C MET A 24 14.48 12.64 18.15
N GLU A 25 13.94 11.42 18.11
CA GLU A 25 14.72 10.21 17.87
C GLU A 25 15.33 10.23 16.46
N ALA A 26 16.45 9.53 16.28
CA ALA A 26 17.20 9.53 15.02
C ALA A 26 16.32 9.18 13.79
N TRP A 27 15.51 8.12 13.90
CA TRP A 27 14.61 7.71 12.82
C TRP A 27 13.57 8.77 12.47
N MET A 28 13.14 9.60 13.45
CA MET A 28 12.15 10.64 13.21
C MET A 28 12.75 11.76 12.35
N ARG A 29 14.04 12.07 12.53
CA ARG A 29 14.73 13.09 11.74
C ARG A 29 14.92 12.63 10.30
N GLU A 30 15.32 11.38 10.10
CA GLU A 30 15.44 10.78 8.77
C GLU A 30 14.07 10.71 8.06
N ALA A 31 13.03 10.27 8.80
CA ALA A 31 11.68 10.25 8.28
C ALA A 31 11.17 11.67 7.97
N ASP A 32 11.49 12.68 8.79
CA ASP A 32 11.09 14.07 8.57
C ASP A 32 11.53 14.56 7.19
N GLU A 33 12.79 14.31 6.83
CA GLU A 33 13.37 14.68 5.53
C GLU A 33 12.69 13.93 4.37
N ILE A 34 12.47 12.63 4.51
CA ILE A 34 11.82 11.81 3.46
C ILE A 34 10.37 12.24 3.24
N LEU A 35 9.64 12.59 4.31
CA LEU A 35 8.23 12.95 4.26
C LEU A 35 7.98 14.37 3.71
N GLU A 36 9.03 15.16 3.47
CA GLU A 36 8.94 16.41 2.72
C GLU A 36 8.85 16.20 1.20
N ASP A 37 9.04 14.96 0.70
CA ASP A 37 8.92 14.63 -0.72
C ASP A 37 7.54 15.04 -1.28
N GLU A 38 7.56 15.94 -2.28
CA GLU A 38 6.34 16.51 -2.86
C GLU A 38 5.43 15.43 -3.46
N GLN A 39 6.00 14.38 -4.06
CA GLN A 39 5.19 13.32 -4.67
C GLN A 39 4.42 12.51 -3.60
N LEU A 40 5.04 12.25 -2.44
CA LEU A 40 4.34 11.62 -1.31
C LEU A 40 3.18 12.49 -0.82
N LEU A 41 3.41 13.79 -0.66
CA LEU A 41 2.38 14.73 -0.21
C LEU A 41 1.24 14.85 -1.23
N ASP A 42 1.57 14.92 -2.52
CA ASP A 42 0.60 15.01 -3.61
C ASP A 42 -0.27 13.77 -3.72
N LEU A 43 0.29 12.56 -3.56
CA LEU A 43 -0.49 11.32 -3.53
C LEU A 43 -1.58 11.35 -2.45
N VAL A 44 -1.21 11.80 -1.25
CA VAL A 44 -2.14 11.92 -0.12
C VAL A 44 -3.16 13.02 -0.37
N TYR A 45 -2.72 14.20 -0.82
CA TYR A 45 -3.60 15.32 -1.12
C TYR A 45 -4.63 14.99 -2.20
N GLU A 46 -4.18 14.38 -3.30
CA GLU A 46 -5.02 13.95 -4.41
C GLU A 46 -6.10 13.00 -3.93
N GLN A 47 -5.72 12.00 -3.14
CA GLN A 47 -6.64 10.99 -2.62
C GLN A 47 -7.65 11.59 -1.64
N LEU A 48 -7.19 12.40 -0.69
CA LEU A 48 -8.09 13.07 0.26
C LEU A 48 -9.09 13.98 -0.46
N GLY A 49 -8.65 14.63 -1.54
CA GLY A 49 -9.51 15.46 -2.39
C GLY A 49 -10.61 14.68 -3.13
N ARG A 50 -10.48 13.36 -3.29
CA ARG A 50 -11.47 12.48 -3.95
C ARG A 50 -12.50 11.89 -3.00
N ARG A 51 -12.38 12.11 -1.68
CA ARG A 51 -13.29 11.53 -0.68
C ARG A 51 -14.76 11.92 -0.88
N TYR A 52 -15.02 13.15 -1.33
CA TYR A 52 -16.36 13.67 -1.56
C TYR A 52 -16.35 14.75 -2.67
N PRO A 53 -17.45 14.94 -3.44
CA PRO A 53 -17.54 16.03 -4.41
C PRO A 53 -17.17 17.39 -3.81
N GLN A 54 -16.38 18.18 -4.53
CA GLN A 54 -15.95 19.53 -4.11
C GLN A 54 -15.08 19.58 -2.83
N SER A 55 -14.50 18.46 -2.36
CA SER A 55 -13.67 18.43 -1.13
C SER A 55 -12.50 19.43 -1.13
N ARG A 56 -11.99 19.77 -2.32
CA ARG A 56 -10.90 20.75 -2.50
C ARG A 56 -11.34 22.22 -2.51
N LYS A 57 -12.63 22.48 -2.73
CA LYS A 57 -13.13 23.85 -2.98
C LYS A 57 -14.12 24.32 -1.93
N ARG A 58 -14.78 23.42 -1.21
CA ARG A 58 -15.88 23.74 -0.29
C ARG A 58 -15.75 23.02 1.05
N GLY A 59 -16.49 23.55 2.04
CA GLY A 59 -16.61 23.02 3.40
C GLY A 59 -15.44 23.39 4.32
N ARG A 60 -15.59 23.09 5.62
CA ARG A 60 -14.60 23.35 6.68
C ARG A 60 -13.22 22.77 6.34
N ASN A 61 -12.15 23.48 6.68
CA ASN A 61 -10.77 23.00 6.52
C ASN A 61 -10.60 21.65 7.24
N SER A 62 -10.11 20.66 6.49
CA SER A 62 -9.77 19.35 7.03
C SER A 62 -8.30 19.31 7.45
N THR A 63 -7.90 18.26 8.17
CA THR A 63 -6.48 17.98 8.43
C THR A 63 -5.69 18.00 7.12
N PRO A 64 -4.58 18.76 7.03
CA PRO A 64 -3.74 18.82 5.84
C PRO A 64 -3.11 17.48 5.48
N ALA A 65 -2.83 17.26 4.20
CA ALA A 65 -2.27 16.01 3.68
C ALA A 65 -0.95 15.62 4.35
N GLU A 66 -0.06 16.59 4.55
CA GLU A 66 1.21 16.42 5.27
C GLU A 66 1.01 15.86 6.68
N VAL A 67 0.09 16.46 7.44
CA VAL A 67 -0.23 16.04 8.80
C VAL A 67 -0.81 14.63 8.81
N VAL A 68 -1.71 14.31 7.85
CA VAL A 68 -2.28 12.96 7.74
C VAL A 68 -1.19 11.93 7.47
N LEU A 69 -0.29 12.19 6.52
CA LEU A 69 0.80 11.27 6.18
C LEU A 69 1.68 10.99 7.40
N ARG A 70 2.16 12.05 8.07
CA ARG A 70 3.04 11.95 9.24
C ARG A 70 2.37 11.24 10.41
N LEU A 71 1.07 11.46 10.64
CA LEU A 71 0.30 10.71 11.64
C LEU A 71 0.21 9.22 11.32
N MET A 72 -0.03 8.86 10.05
CA MET A 72 -0.08 7.44 9.64
C MET A 72 1.28 6.76 9.80
N VAL A 73 2.36 7.45 9.47
CA VAL A 73 3.74 6.96 9.68
C VAL A 73 4.02 6.75 11.16
N LEU A 74 3.75 7.76 12.01
CA LEU A 74 3.98 7.66 13.44
C LEU A 74 3.18 6.51 14.07
N LYS A 75 1.90 6.38 13.70
CA LYS A 75 1.05 5.27 14.12
C LYS A 75 1.66 3.92 13.76
N HIS A 76 2.16 3.78 12.54
CA HIS A 76 2.71 2.51 12.04
C HIS A 76 4.06 2.19 12.70
N ALA A 77 4.97 3.16 12.77
CA ALA A 77 6.30 3.02 13.37
C ALA A 77 6.23 2.62 14.85
N ARG A 78 5.20 3.08 15.57
CA ARG A 78 4.97 2.73 16.99
C ARG A 78 3.99 1.58 17.21
N ASN A 79 3.40 1.05 16.12
CA ASN A 79 2.35 0.04 16.17
C ASN A 79 1.16 0.42 17.08
N TRP A 80 0.71 1.67 17.02
CA TRP A 80 -0.36 2.18 17.87
C TRP A 80 -1.75 2.01 17.26
N SER A 81 -2.75 1.93 18.15
CA SER A 81 -4.15 2.15 17.79
C SER A 81 -4.41 3.64 17.53
N TYR A 82 -5.57 3.98 16.95
CA TYR A 82 -5.93 5.39 16.74
C TYR A 82 -6.16 6.14 18.05
N ASP A 83 -6.69 5.48 19.08
CA ASP A 83 -6.90 6.08 20.41
C ASP A 83 -5.56 6.41 21.10
N VAL A 84 -4.59 5.50 21.00
CA VAL A 84 -3.25 5.74 21.54
C VAL A 84 -2.56 6.84 20.75
N LEU A 85 -2.65 6.84 19.41
CA LEU A 85 -2.07 7.91 18.59
C LEU A 85 -2.62 9.28 18.97
N GLU A 86 -3.95 9.41 19.13
CA GLU A 86 -4.56 10.67 19.57
C GLU A 86 -4.01 11.12 20.92
N ARG A 87 -3.98 10.22 21.91
CA ARG A 87 -3.50 10.52 23.26
C ARG A 87 -2.03 10.95 23.27
N GLU A 88 -1.17 10.18 22.60
CA GLU A 88 0.28 10.43 22.56
C GLU A 88 0.60 11.73 21.84
N VAL A 89 -0.04 11.99 20.70
CA VAL A 89 0.17 13.23 19.95
C VAL A 89 -0.39 14.43 20.72
N LYS A 90 -1.46 14.29 21.51
CA LYS A 90 -1.94 15.39 22.38
C LYS A 90 -0.96 15.71 23.51
N ALA A 91 -0.32 14.71 24.10
CA ALA A 91 0.51 14.87 25.29
C ALA A 91 1.97 15.21 24.98
N ASN A 92 2.49 14.82 23.81
CA ASN A 92 3.92 14.90 23.51
C ASN A 92 4.23 15.97 22.45
N LEU A 93 4.98 16.99 22.84
CA LEU A 93 5.40 18.08 21.95
C LEU A 93 6.20 17.59 20.74
N VAL A 94 7.09 16.61 20.94
CA VAL A 94 7.92 16.03 19.86
C VAL A 94 7.05 15.43 18.77
N TYR A 95 5.99 14.70 19.15
CA TYR A 95 5.05 14.14 18.19
C TYR A 95 4.25 15.21 17.47
N ARG A 96 3.80 16.28 18.16
CA ARG A 96 3.07 17.38 17.50
C ARG A 96 3.94 18.10 16.47
N MET A 97 5.22 18.29 16.76
CA MET A 97 6.17 18.92 15.84
C MET A 97 6.51 17.99 14.67
N PHE A 98 6.76 16.70 14.92
CA PHE A 98 6.97 15.72 13.87
C PHE A 98 5.77 15.59 12.94
N THR A 99 4.54 15.62 13.47
CA THR A 99 3.32 15.54 12.65
C THR A 99 2.89 16.87 12.05
N ARG A 100 3.63 17.96 12.28
CA ARG A 100 3.31 19.32 11.80
C ARG A 100 1.93 19.83 12.22
N ILE A 101 1.43 19.34 13.35
CA ILE A 101 0.20 19.85 13.97
C ILE A 101 0.48 21.16 14.69
N GLY A 102 1.69 21.33 15.23
CA GLY A 102 2.07 22.53 15.96
C GLY A 102 1.13 22.77 17.13
N THR A 103 0.46 23.92 17.14
CA THR A 103 -0.50 24.31 18.19
C THR A 103 -1.94 23.93 17.89
N GLU A 104 -2.23 23.43 16.69
CA GLU A 104 -3.58 23.10 16.23
C GLU A 104 -4.21 21.92 16.97
N THR A 105 -5.53 21.82 16.87
CA THR A 105 -6.28 20.72 17.51
C THR A 105 -5.94 19.38 16.87
N VAL A 106 -5.50 18.41 17.69
CA VAL A 106 -5.23 17.04 17.24
C VAL A 106 -6.54 16.36 16.82
N PRO A 107 -6.60 15.73 15.63
CA PRO A 107 -7.78 14.99 15.20
C PRO A 107 -8.13 13.84 16.15
N ASP A 108 -9.41 13.65 16.44
CA ASP A 108 -9.88 12.53 17.26
C ASP A 108 -9.62 11.16 16.57
N ALA A 109 -9.59 10.09 17.36
CA ALA A 109 -9.33 8.72 16.89
C ALA A 109 -10.30 8.29 15.78
N LYS A 110 -11.57 8.72 15.86
CA LYS A 110 -12.59 8.43 14.84
C LYS A 110 -12.29 9.14 13.52
N THR A 111 -11.74 10.34 13.57
CA THR A 111 -11.32 11.13 12.41
C THR A 111 -10.06 10.52 11.82
N LEU A 112 -9.08 10.17 12.66
CA LEU A 112 -7.88 9.44 12.22
C LEU A 112 -8.23 8.13 11.51
N GLY A 113 -9.16 7.34 12.06
CA GLY A 113 -9.65 6.12 11.41
C GLY A 113 -10.33 6.36 10.06
N ARG A 114 -11.12 7.44 9.92
CA ARG A 114 -11.72 7.85 8.64
C ARG A 114 -10.67 8.32 7.64
N LEU A 115 -9.65 9.05 8.10
CA LEU A 115 -8.53 9.51 7.28
C LEU A 115 -7.73 8.32 6.75
N GLY A 116 -7.32 7.40 7.61
CA GLY A 116 -6.59 6.19 7.22
C GLY A 116 -7.38 5.32 6.24
N ARG A 117 -8.68 5.12 6.46
CA ARG A 117 -9.54 4.39 5.51
C ARG A 117 -9.64 5.07 4.15
N ALA A 118 -9.64 6.41 4.12
CA ALA A 118 -9.76 7.14 2.86
C ALA A 118 -8.51 7.04 1.97
N LEU A 119 -7.33 6.79 2.56
CA LEU A 119 -6.12 6.52 1.77
C LEU A 119 -6.31 5.25 0.94
N GLY A 120 -6.75 4.17 1.60
CA GLY A 120 -6.99 2.88 0.94
C GLY A 120 -5.69 2.18 0.52
N SER A 121 -5.79 0.89 0.17
CA SER A 121 -4.63 0.04 -0.13
C SER A 121 -3.80 0.56 -1.32
N LYS A 122 -4.46 1.01 -2.38
CA LYS A 122 -3.81 1.49 -3.60
C LYS A 122 -2.86 2.67 -3.34
N ILE A 123 -3.26 3.62 -2.49
CA ILE A 123 -2.40 4.78 -2.19
C ILE A 123 -1.27 4.38 -1.25
N VAL A 124 -1.51 3.46 -0.31
CA VAL A 124 -0.45 2.92 0.54
C VAL A 124 0.62 2.20 -0.30
N GLU A 125 0.21 1.43 -1.31
CA GLU A 125 1.13 0.79 -2.26
C GLU A 125 1.94 1.83 -3.05
N GLN A 126 1.31 2.89 -3.55
CA GLN A 126 1.99 3.98 -4.26
C GLN A 126 2.98 4.75 -3.37
N ILE A 127 2.62 5.01 -2.12
CA ILE A 127 3.51 5.61 -1.12
C ILE A 127 4.73 4.70 -0.88
N HIS A 128 4.50 3.39 -0.74
CA HIS A 128 5.58 2.42 -0.57
C HIS A 128 6.50 2.38 -1.80
N GLN A 129 5.94 2.36 -3.01
CA GLN A 129 6.73 2.40 -4.24
C GLN A 129 7.59 3.67 -4.30
N ARG A 130 7.02 4.84 -3.98
CA ARG A 130 7.78 6.09 -3.95
C ARG A 130 8.90 6.07 -2.91
N LEU A 131 8.65 5.48 -1.74
CA LEU A 131 9.67 5.29 -0.71
C LEU A 131 10.84 4.41 -1.21
N VAL A 132 10.53 3.34 -1.94
CA VAL A 132 11.55 2.48 -2.57
C VAL A 132 12.34 3.26 -3.62
N ASP A 133 11.69 4.09 -4.43
CA ASP A 133 12.37 4.93 -5.43
C ASP A 133 13.33 5.92 -4.76
N ILE A 134 12.92 6.56 -3.65
CA ILE A 134 13.78 7.44 -2.85
C ILE A 134 14.98 6.66 -2.30
N ALA A 135 14.77 5.45 -1.77
CA ALA A 135 15.85 4.61 -1.26
C ALA A 135 16.86 4.23 -2.36
N CYS A 136 16.39 3.95 -3.58
CA CYS A 136 17.23 3.71 -4.75
C CYS A 136 18.03 4.96 -5.13
N GLN A 137 17.40 6.14 -5.17
CA GLN A 137 18.05 7.42 -5.47
C GLN A 137 19.12 7.79 -4.45
N ARG A 138 18.88 7.49 -3.17
CA ARG A 138 19.83 7.68 -2.07
C ARG A 138 20.87 6.56 -1.97
N HIS A 139 20.85 5.58 -2.87
CA HIS A 139 21.74 4.41 -2.86
C HIS A 139 21.78 3.67 -1.51
N VAL A 140 20.65 3.61 -0.79
CA VAL A 140 20.56 2.94 0.52
C VAL A 140 20.76 1.43 0.39
N VAL A 141 20.32 0.85 -0.73
CA VAL A 141 20.48 -0.58 -1.02
C VAL A 141 21.14 -0.73 -2.38
N GLU A 142 22.37 -1.22 -2.40
CA GLU A 142 23.00 -1.68 -3.63
C GLU A 142 22.45 -3.08 -3.94
N GLY A 143 21.66 -3.20 -5.02
CA GLY A 143 20.96 -4.43 -5.43
C GLY A 143 21.87 -5.58 -5.90
N ARG A 144 22.98 -5.84 -5.23
CA ARG A 144 23.95 -6.89 -5.61
C ARG A 144 23.43 -8.30 -5.31
N LYS A 145 22.53 -8.45 -4.32
CA LYS A 145 22.00 -9.77 -3.92
C LYS A 145 20.62 -9.65 -3.25
N MET A 146 19.60 -10.21 -3.90
CA MET A 146 18.26 -10.35 -3.32
C MET A 146 18.17 -11.70 -2.61
N ARG A 147 17.97 -11.70 -1.29
CA ARG A 147 17.63 -12.90 -0.50
C ARG A 147 16.14 -12.86 -0.20
N ILE A 148 15.43 -13.91 -0.55
CA ILE A 148 14.00 -14.07 -0.29
C ILE A 148 13.85 -15.30 0.59
N ASP A 149 13.34 -15.11 1.81
CA ASP A 149 12.92 -16.22 2.66
C ASP A 149 11.52 -16.66 2.22
N THR A 150 11.45 -17.42 1.13
CA THR A 150 10.19 -18.08 0.75
C THR A 150 10.01 -19.31 1.62
N THR A 151 8.98 -19.32 2.48
CA THR A 151 8.46 -20.58 3.02
C THR A 151 7.78 -21.33 1.88
N VAL A 152 8.25 -22.53 1.57
CA VAL A 152 7.55 -23.42 0.64
C VAL A 152 6.27 -23.85 1.34
N THR A 153 5.14 -23.24 1.00
CA THR A 153 3.84 -23.82 1.32
C THR A 153 3.65 -25.03 0.42
N GLU A 154 3.23 -26.15 0.99
CA GLU A 154 2.76 -27.29 0.20
C GLU A 154 1.54 -26.83 -0.59
N VAL A 155 1.77 -26.32 -1.80
CA VAL A 155 0.72 -26.21 -2.80
C VAL A 155 0.33 -27.65 -3.14
N ASN A 156 -0.96 -27.89 -3.41
CA ASN A 156 -1.47 -29.19 -3.85
C ASN A 156 -0.98 -29.51 -5.29
N ILE A 157 0.34 -29.57 -5.44
CA ILE A 157 1.05 -29.97 -6.65
C ILE A 157 1.22 -31.48 -6.51
N HIS A 158 0.36 -32.21 -7.20
CA HIS A 158 0.51 -33.65 -7.34
C HIS A 158 1.85 -33.98 -8.02
N TYR A 159 2.55 -34.98 -7.48
CA TYR A 159 3.84 -35.44 -7.98
C TYR A 159 3.77 -35.77 -9.48
N PRO A 160 4.71 -35.30 -10.32
CA PRO A 160 4.65 -35.51 -11.76
C PRO A 160 4.96 -36.97 -12.07
N THR A 161 3.94 -37.74 -12.41
CA THR A 161 4.11 -39.03 -13.08
C THR A 161 3.96 -38.84 -14.58
N ASP A 162 4.58 -39.70 -15.39
CA ASP A 162 4.42 -39.66 -16.85
C ASP A 162 2.93 -39.69 -17.23
N SER A 163 2.13 -40.46 -16.48
CA SER A 163 0.69 -40.55 -16.62
C SER A 163 -0.02 -39.24 -16.31
N SER A 164 0.29 -38.55 -15.20
CA SER A 164 -0.33 -37.28 -14.86
C SER A 164 0.04 -36.18 -15.85
N LEU A 165 1.29 -36.17 -16.32
CA LEU A 165 1.78 -35.21 -17.31
C LEU A 165 1.07 -35.38 -18.66
N LEU A 166 0.86 -36.63 -19.11
CA LEU A 166 0.07 -36.93 -20.30
C LEU A 166 -1.41 -36.54 -20.12
N GLY A 167 -1.96 -36.75 -18.93
CA GLY A 167 -3.30 -36.28 -18.55
C GLY A 167 -3.44 -34.76 -18.69
N ASP A 168 -2.48 -34.01 -18.15
CA ASP A 168 -2.48 -32.54 -18.22
C ASP A 168 -2.29 -32.03 -19.65
N GLY A 169 -1.35 -32.61 -20.40
CA GLY A 169 -1.12 -32.25 -21.79
C GLY A 169 -2.37 -32.47 -22.65
N THR A 170 -3.04 -33.61 -22.51
CA THR A 170 -4.28 -33.91 -23.26
C THR A 170 -5.44 -32.99 -22.86
N ARG A 171 -5.53 -32.58 -21.59
CA ARG A 171 -6.49 -31.57 -21.12
C ARG A 171 -6.27 -30.22 -21.79
N VAL A 172 -5.02 -29.76 -21.87
CA VAL A 172 -4.69 -28.48 -22.53
C VAL A 172 -4.99 -28.56 -24.03
N LEU A 173 -4.56 -29.61 -24.72
CA LEU A 173 -4.83 -29.80 -26.15
C LEU A 173 -6.35 -29.85 -26.44
N THR A 174 -7.12 -30.59 -25.65
CA THR A 174 -8.58 -30.67 -25.83
C THR A 174 -9.25 -29.31 -25.64
N ARG A 175 -8.78 -28.51 -24.67
CA ARG A 175 -9.30 -27.14 -24.45
C ARG A 175 -9.02 -26.24 -25.66
N ILE A 176 -7.81 -26.26 -26.19
CA ILE A 176 -7.44 -25.47 -27.38
C ILE A 176 -8.27 -25.92 -28.59
N MET A 177 -8.42 -27.23 -28.80
CA MET A 177 -9.23 -27.74 -29.90
C MET A 177 -10.71 -27.35 -29.78
N LYS A 178 -11.28 -27.27 -28.57
CA LYS A 178 -12.64 -26.74 -28.37
C LYS A 178 -12.74 -25.28 -28.79
N GLN A 179 -11.78 -24.44 -28.39
CA GLN A 179 -11.72 -23.03 -28.81
C GLN A 179 -11.62 -22.90 -30.34
N ILE A 180 -10.83 -23.75 -31.00
CA ILE A 180 -10.72 -23.78 -32.47
C ILE A 180 -12.04 -24.24 -33.09
N SER A 181 -12.69 -25.27 -32.55
CA SER A 181 -14.00 -25.72 -33.05
C SER A 181 -15.08 -24.66 -32.92
N ASP A 182 -15.07 -23.86 -31.84
CA ASP A 182 -16.00 -22.75 -31.66
C ASP A 182 -15.79 -21.64 -32.70
N LEU A 183 -14.53 -21.42 -33.13
CA LEU A 183 -14.18 -20.46 -34.18
C LEU A 183 -14.50 -20.96 -35.60
N VAL A 184 -14.22 -22.23 -35.90
CA VAL A 184 -14.32 -22.80 -37.25
C VAL A 184 -15.72 -23.38 -37.55
N GLY A 185 -16.50 -23.72 -36.51
CA GLY A 185 -17.86 -24.22 -36.66
C GLY A 185 -17.95 -25.52 -37.47
N LYS A 186 -18.94 -25.62 -38.36
CA LYS A 186 -19.24 -26.84 -39.14
C LYS A 186 -18.21 -27.18 -40.24
N GLN A 187 -17.26 -26.28 -40.53
CA GLN A 187 -16.20 -26.53 -41.51
C GLN A 187 -15.01 -27.32 -40.93
N GLY A 188 -14.93 -27.45 -39.60
CA GLY A 188 -13.86 -28.16 -38.91
C GLY A 188 -14.08 -29.66 -38.80
N THR A 189 -13.01 -30.41 -38.56
CA THR A 189 -13.08 -31.85 -38.23
C THR A 189 -13.78 -32.05 -36.89
N ARG A 190 -14.61 -33.10 -36.77
CA ARG A 190 -15.33 -33.41 -35.52
C ARG A 190 -14.36 -33.74 -34.37
N LEU A 191 -14.33 -32.89 -33.35
CA LEU A 191 -13.59 -33.14 -32.12
C LEU A 191 -14.25 -34.25 -31.29
N ARG A 192 -13.44 -35.22 -30.83
CA ARG A 192 -13.88 -36.24 -29.88
C ARG A 192 -13.19 -36.05 -28.54
N ASP A 193 -13.96 -35.68 -27.52
CA ASP A 193 -13.47 -35.53 -26.15
C ASP A 193 -13.17 -36.92 -25.55
N ARG A 194 -11.89 -37.16 -25.22
CA ARG A 194 -11.40 -38.39 -24.59
C ARG A 194 -10.97 -38.19 -23.14
N LEU A 195 -11.22 -37.02 -22.54
CA LEU A 195 -10.72 -36.68 -21.20
C LEU A 195 -11.21 -37.67 -20.14
N ARG A 196 -12.44 -38.17 -20.26
CA ARG A 196 -12.98 -39.19 -19.35
C ARG A 196 -12.22 -40.52 -19.42
N THR A 197 -11.88 -40.96 -20.64
CA THR A 197 -11.13 -42.21 -20.84
C THR A 197 -9.69 -42.07 -20.37
N ILE A 198 -9.07 -40.93 -20.66
CA ILE A 198 -7.69 -40.64 -20.25
C ILE A 198 -7.62 -40.52 -18.72
N GLY A 199 -8.54 -39.78 -18.10
CA GLY A 199 -8.60 -39.66 -16.63
C GLY A 199 -8.70 -41.01 -15.92
N ARG A 200 -9.47 -41.97 -16.48
CA ARG A 200 -9.52 -43.34 -15.95
C ARG A 200 -8.19 -44.09 -16.10
N ARG A 201 -7.47 -43.91 -17.21
CA ARG A 201 -6.16 -44.55 -17.43
C ARG A 201 -5.07 -43.97 -16.54
N VAL A 202 -5.11 -42.66 -16.27
CA VAL A 202 -4.17 -42.00 -15.37
C VAL A 202 -4.30 -42.53 -13.93
N MET A 203 -5.51 -42.92 -13.50
CA MET A 203 -5.75 -43.51 -12.16
C MET A 203 -5.45 -45.01 -12.06
N GLN A 204 -5.17 -45.70 -13.18
CA GLN A 204 -4.91 -47.15 -13.20
C GLN A 204 -3.42 -47.49 -12.98
N ILE A 205 -2.56 -46.48 -12.92
CA ILE A 205 -1.10 -46.57 -12.82
C ILE A 205 -0.70 -46.04 -11.45
#